data_AF-A0A133NEQ1-F1
#
_entry.id   AF-A0A133NEQ1-F1
#
_cell.length_a   1.000
_cell.length_b   1.000
_cell.length_c   1.000
_cell.angle_alpha   90.00
_cell.angle_beta   90.00
_cell.angle_gamma   90.00
#
_symmetry.space_group_name_H-M   'P 1'
#
loop_
_entity.id
_entity.type
_entity.pdbx_description
1 polymer ?
#
loop_
_entity_poly.entity_id
_entity_poly.type
_entity_poly.pdbx_seq_one_letter_code
_entity_poly.pdbx_strand_id
1 'polypeptide(L)'
;MEGEQVFENNSLISEKYYDKNGKITKEYRFNKLRNGILKKYYKDTEKMSSTSTVMVNREKVDGVEKMSFIFDGETKVFREDGTLMAILQYKDGSLQDLTQKFYYPNGKIQYYIVAASDDMKDFKVKDRIITYYENGKVKQDCNQQNNGSWLCKNYDENGKFLDEEIRGAEPISNGDTKFWENILNQVLEVLAN
;
A
#
# COMPACT_ATOMS: atom_id res chain seq x y z
N MET A 1 26.00 -6.36 5.09
CA MET A 1 24.80 -6.29 5.94
C MET A 1 24.98 -7.33 7.01
N GLU A 2 24.93 -6.91 8.26
CA GLU A 2 24.90 -7.84 9.39
C GLU A 2 23.44 -8.15 9.71
N GLY A 3 23.17 -9.40 10.10
CA GLY A 3 21.85 -9.88 10.46
C GLY A 3 21.83 -10.36 11.91
N GLU A 4 20.79 -10.01 12.65
CA GLU A 4 20.53 -10.51 14.00
C GLU A 4 19.32 -11.43 13.96
N GLN A 5 19.49 -12.66 14.45
CA GLN A 5 18.42 -13.66 14.52
C GLN A 5 18.05 -13.92 15.98
N VAL A 6 16.75 -13.98 16.27
CA VAL A 6 16.24 -14.29 17.61
C VAL A 6 15.43 -15.58 17.54
N PHE A 7 15.74 -16.51 18.44
CA PHE A 7 15.08 -17.82 18.53
C PHE A 7 14.36 -17.96 19.87
N GLU A 8 13.19 -18.58 19.85
CA GLU A 8 12.44 -19.00 21.03
C GLU A 8 12.01 -20.46 20.84
N ASN A 9 12.31 -21.35 21.80
CA ASN A 9 11.98 -22.78 21.71
C ASN A 9 12.43 -23.42 20.38
N ASN A 10 13.68 -23.18 19.96
CA ASN A 10 14.26 -23.60 18.67
C ASN A 10 13.54 -23.11 17.41
N SER A 11 12.61 -22.15 17.54
CA SER A 11 11.92 -21.53 16.41
C SER A 11 12.45 -20.12 16.19
N LEU A 12 12.78 -19.79 14.93
CA LEU A 12 13.15 -18.42 14.56
C LEU A 12 11.92 -17.51 14.69
N ILE A 13 12.02 -16.48 15.55
CA ILE A 13 10.91 -15.56 15.84
C ILE A 13 11.13 -14.17 15.24
N SER A 14 12.38 -13.75 14.99
CA SER A 14 12.65 -12.52 14.26
C SER A 14 14.03 -12.49 13.60
N GLU A 15 14.13 -11.72 12.53
CA GLU A 15 15.39 -11.34 11.87
C GLU A 15 15.45 -9.83 11.72
N LYS A 16 16.59 -9.22 12.05
CA LYS A 16 16.86 -7.80 11.78
C LYS A 16 18.07 -7.68 10.89
N TYR A 17 18.06 -6.67 10.02
CA TYR A 17 19.14 -6.37 9.09
C TYR A 17 19.62 -4.95 9.31
N TYR A 18 20.93 -4.79 9.28
CA TYR A 18 21.59 -3.52 9.51
C TYR A 18 22.44 -3.10 8.30
N ASP A 19 22.50 -1.80 8.05
CA ASP A 19 23.45 -1.23 7.10
C ASP A 19 24.89 -1.27 7.65
N LYS A 20 25.85 -0.77 6.85
CA LYS A 20 27.27 -0.74 7.22
C LYS A 20 27.59 0.17 8.42
N ASN A 21 26.66 1.05 8.81
CA ASN A 21 26.79 1.96 9.94
C ASN A 21 26.09 1.42 11.19
N GLY A 22 25.55 0.19 11.15
CA GLY A 22 24.83 -0.44 12.26
C GLY A 22 23.37 0.01 12.40
N LYS A 23 22.81 0.70 11.40
CA LYS A 23 21.43 1.16 11.46
C LYS A 23 20.46 0.13 10.87
N ILE A 24 19.33 -0.07 11.54
CA ILE A 24 18.32 -1.02 11.09
C ILE A 24 17.71 -0.59 9.75
N THR A 25 17.67 -1.51 8.79
CA THR A 25 17.06 -1.30 7.47
C THR A 25 15.77 -2.10 7.33
N LYS A 26 15.72 -3.28 7.95
CA LYS A 26 14.60 -4.21 7.85
C LYS A 26 14.49 -5.04 9.11
N GLU A 27 13.26 -5.26 9.58
CA GLU A 27 12.93 -6.21 10.64
C GLU A 27 11.84 -7.15 10.13
N TYR A 28 12.01 -8.45 10.34
CA TYR A 28 10.98 -9.43 10.09
C TYR A 28 10.63 -10.16 11.38
N ARG A 29 9.33 -10.24 11.70
CA ARG A 29 8.82 -10.99 12.84
C ARG A 29 7.93 -12.12 12.36
N PHE A 30 8.32 -13.34 12.68
CA PHE A 30 7.58 -14.55 12.32
C PHE A 30 6.38 -14.68 13.26
N ASN A 31 5.22 -15.04 12.72
CA ASN A 31 4.12 -15.55 13.53
C ASN A 31 4.01 -17.09 13.38
N LYS A 32 3.25 -17.73 14.26
CA LYS A 32 2.91 -19.14 14.10
C LYS A 32 1.94 -19.25 12.92
N LEU A 33 2.26 -20.09 11.92
CA LEU A 33 1.43 -20.53 10.76
C LEU A 33 1.95 -20.20 9.34
N ARG A 34 3.13 -19.56 9.15
CA ARG A 34 3.78 -19.16 7.85
C ARG A 34 3.61 -17.69 7.44
N ASN A 35 3.03 -16.88 8.30
CA ASN A 35 2.82 -15.46 8.06
C ASN A 35 3.79 -14.65 8.94
N GLY A 36 3.94 -13.36 8.68
CA GLY A 36 4.72 -12.51 9.56
C GLY A 36 4.61 -11.05 9.20
N ILE A 37 5.25 -10.22 10.02
CA ILE A 37 5.27 -8.77 9.84
C ILE A 37 6.66 -8.38 9.38
N LEU A 38 6.73 -7.87 8.16
CA LEU A 38 7.88 -7.20 7.61
C LEU A 38 7.79 -5.70 7.93
N LYS A 39 8.81 -5.15 8.57
CA LYS A 39 9.01 -3.71 8.71
C LYS A 39 10.22 -3.26 7.92
N LYS A 40 10.11 -2.11 7.29
CA LYS A 40 11.22 -1.40 6.65
C LYS A 40 11.40 -0.04 7.29
N TYR A 41 12.60 0.50 7.16
CA TYR A 41 13.00 1.78 7.72
C TYR A 41 13.60 2.65 6.63
N TYR A 42 13.39 3.96 6.72
CA TYR A 42 14.02 4.92 5.80
C TYR A 42 15.53 4.87 5.98
N LYS A 43 16.24 4.83 4.84
CA LYS A 43 17.70 4.80 4.78
C LYS A 43 18.33 5.84 5.70
N ASP A 44 19.36 5.45 6.44
CA ASP A 44 20.07 6.33 7.36
C ASP A 44 19.15 6.99 8.42
N THR A 45 17.95 6.44 8.70
CA THR A 45 17.04 6.81 9.81
C THR A 45 16.54 5.56 10.57
N GLU A 46 16.01 5.74 11.79
CA GLU A 46 15.26 4.68 12.49
C GLU A 46 13.74 4.83 12.27
N LYS A 47 13.35 5.70 11.34
CA LYS A 47 11.95 5.99 11.06
C LYS A 47 11.40 4.88 10.18
N MET A 48 10.30 4.29 10.63
CA MET A 48 9.63 3.21 9.92
C MET A 48 9.01 3.75 8.62
N SER A 49 9.34 3.12 7.50
CA SER A 49 8.81 3.46 6.18
C SER A 49 7.58 2.62 5.83
N SER A 50 7.55 1.36 6.25
CA SER A 50 6.40 0.50 6.04
C SER A 50 6.28 -0.66 7.03
N THR A 51 5.06 -1.19 7.14
CA THR A 51 4.77 -2.48 7.78
C THR A 51 3.91 -3.31 6.86
N SER A 52 4.28 -4.56 6.59
CA SER A 52 3.60 -5.45 5.66
C SER A 52 3.34 -6.80 6.29
N THR A 53 2.11 -7.30 6.14
CA THR A 53 1.82 -8.72 6.33
C THR A 53 2.35 -9.49 5.13
N VAL A 54 3.20 -10.48 5.40
CA VAL A 54 3.85 -11.28 4.36
C VAL A 54 3.76 -12.76 4.68
N MET A 55 3.63 -13.58 3.65
CA MET A 55 3.96 -15.00 3.70
C MET A 55 5.43 -15.19 3.37
N VAL A 56 6.07 -16.14 4.04
CA VAL A 56 7.46 -16.51 3.78
C VAL A 56 7.53 -17.79 2.98
N ASN A 57 8.24 -17.73 1.85
CA ASN A 57 8.72 -18.91 1.16
C ASN A 57 10.23 -19.08 1.41
N ARG A 58 10.65 -20.32 1.65
CA ARG A 58 12.05 -20.67 1.87
C ARG A 58 12.44 -21.76 0.90
N GLU A 59 13.41 -21.45 0.06
CA GLU A 59 13.90 -22.36 -0.97
C GLU A 59 15.40 -22.55 -0.81
N LYS A 60 15.87 -23.79 -0.96
CA LYS A 60 17.32 -24.06 -1.02
C LYS A 60 17.75 -24.01 -2.48
N VAL A 61 18.57 -23.01 -2.82
CA VAL A 61 19.18 -22.85 -4.15
C VAL A 61 20.68 -23.03 -3.97
N ASP A 62 21.27 -24.03 -4.62
CA ASP A 62 22.71 -24.38 -4.52
C ASP A 62 23.20 -24.57 -3.07
N GLY A 63 22.36 -25.16 -2.22
CA GLY A 63 22.67 -25.39 -0.80
C GLY A 63 22.50 -24.15 0.10
N VAL A 64 22.15 -22.99 -0.46
CA VAL A 64 21.88 -21.75 0.28
C VAL A 64 20.37 -21.57 0.46
N GLU A 65 19.92 -21.43 1.70
CA GLU A 65 18.52 -21.10 2.01
C GLU A 65 18.24 -19.65 1.63
N LYS A 66 17.35 -19.44 0.65
CA LYS A 66 16.84 -18.15 0.22
C LYS A 66 15.43 -17.97 0.76
N MET A 67 15.21 -16.81 1.37
CA MET A 67 13.91 -16.40 1.87
C MET A 67 13.31 -15.36 0.93
N SER A 68 12.10 -15.60 0.46
CA SER A 68 11.29 -14.63 -0.27
C SER A 68 10.01 -14.31 0.49
N PHE A 69 9.51 -13.10 0.26
CA PHE A 69 8.34 -12.56 0.93
C PHE A 69 7.27 -12.27 -0.12
N ILE A 70 6.08 -12.80 0.10
CA ILE A 70 4.89 -12.54 -0.71
C ILE A 70 3.96 -11.68 0.14
N PHE A 71 3.57 -10.50 -0.33
CA PHE A 71 2.62 -9.68 0.41
C PHE A 71 1.25 -10.37 0.47
N ASP A 72 0.71 -10.53 1.66
CA ASP A 72 -0.57 -11.20 1.87
C ASP A 72 -1.26 -10.60 3.08
N GLY A 73 -2.22 -9.71 2.82
CA GLY A 73 -2.87 -8.84 3.78
C GLY A 73 -2.37 -7.39 3.70
N GLU A 74 -2.40 -6.71 4.84
CA GLU A 74 -2.23 -5.26 4.91
C GLU A 74 -0.76 -4.84 4.84
N THR A 75 -0.48 -3.83 4.00
CA THR A 75 0.74 -3.03 3.99
C THR A 75 0.42 -1.58 4.30
N LYS A 76 1.00 -1.04 5.38
CA LYS A 76 0.97 0.39 5.69
C LYS A 76 2.25 1.04 5.20
N VAL A 77 2.10 2.20 4.57
CA VAL A 77 3.21 3.02 4.09
C VAL A 77 3.14 4.36 4.83
N PHE A 78 4.27 4.79 5.39
CA PHE A 78 4.39 6.01 6.16
C PHE A 78 5.22 7.02 5.39
N ARG A 79 5.00 8.31 5.66
CA ARG A 79 5.91 9.39 5.27
C ARG A 79 7.08 9.46 6.25
N GLU A 80 8.09 10.24 5.90
CA GLU A 80 9.28 10.43 6.74
C GLU A 80 8.99 11.19 8.05
N ASP A 81 7.85 11.86 8.18
CA ASP A 81 7.38 12.45 9.44
C ASP A 81 6.60 11.44 10.32
N GLY A 82 6.41 10.21 9.84
CA GLY A 82 5.66 9.14 10.51
C GLY A 82 4.15 9.15 10.24
N THR A 83 3.63 10.10 9.46
CA THR A 83 2.20 10.13 9.10
C THR A 83 1.87 9.01 8.11
N LEU A 84 0.66 8.46 8.21
CA LEU A 84 0.20 7.41 7.32
C LEU A 84 -0.03 7.98 5.91
N MET A 85 0.59 7.34 4.91
CA MET A 85 0.49 7.73 3.51
C MET A 85 -0.51 6.85 2.75
N ALA A 86 -0.40 5.53 2.93
CA ALA A 86 -1.25 4.56 2.26
C ALA A 86 -1.48 3.32 3.11
N ILE A 87 -2.63 2.69 2.91
CA ILE A 87 -2.89 1.30 3.28
C ILE A 87 -3.18 0.55 1.98
N LEU A 88 -2.31 -0.41 1.69
CA LEU A 88 -2.43 -1.30 0.56
C LEU A 88 -2.85 -2.69 1.05
N GLN A 89 -3.83 -3.31 0.41
CA GLN A 89 -4.27 -4.66 0.68
C GLN A 89 -3.79 -5.57 -0.43
N TYR A 90 -3.14 -6.66 -0.04
CA TYR A 90 -2.66 -7.69 -0.94
C TYR A 90 -3.33 -9.03 -0.64
N LYS A 91 -3.40 -9.88 -1.66
CA LYS A 91 -3.67 -11.31 -1.51
C LYS A 91 -2.75 -12.06 -2.46
N ASP A 92 -1.94 -12.97 -1.92
CA ASP A 92 -0.97 -13.74 -2.72
C ASP A 92 -0.07 -12.86 -3.63
N GLY A 93 0.28 -11.67 -3.15
CA GLY A 93 1.11 -10.68 -3.87
C GLY A 93 0.35 -9.75 -4.82
N SER A 94 -0.96 -9.94 -5.01
CA SER A 94 -1.79 -9.13 -5.91
C SER A 94 -2.66 -8.11 -5.18
N LEU A 95 -2.82 -6.92 -5.77
CA LEU A 95 -3.76 -5.87 -5.34
C LEU A 95 -5.17 -6.04 -5.95
N GLN A 96 -5.30 -6.91 -6.95
CA GLN A 96 -6.49 -7.01 -7.78
C GLN A 96 -7.72 -7.30 -6.92
N ASP A 97 -8.79 -6.55 -7.18
CA ASP A 97 -10.10 -6.65 -6.52
C ASP A 97 -10.09 -6.22 -5.04
N LEU A 98 -8.96 -5.71 -4.56
CA LEU A 98 -8.81 -5.26 -3.19
C LEU A 98 -8.90 -3.74 -3.08
N THR A 99 -9.40 -3.32 -1.91
CA THR A 99 -9.53 -1.92 -1.57
C THR A 99 -8.19 -1.33 -1.15
N GLN A 100 -7.81 -0.21 -1.77
CA GLN A 100 -6.63 0.57 -1.42
C GLN A 100 -7.06 1.92 -0.85
N LYS A 101 -6.34 2.42 0.16
CA LYS A 101 -6.61 3.72 0.79
C LYS A 101 -5.37 4.59 0.77
N PHE A 102 -5.54 5.84 0.40
CA PHE A 102 -4.49 6.87 0.43
C PHE A 102 -4.95 7.99 1.35
N TYR A 103 -4.00 8.64 2.02
CA TYR A 103 -4.28 9.56 3.10
C TYR A 103 -3.60 10.90 2.86
N TYR A 104 -4.28 11.99 3.18
CA TYR A 104 -3.66 13.31 3.31
C TYR A 104 -2.67 13.32 4.49
N PRO A 105 -1.71 14.28 4.53
CA PRO A 105 -0.81 14.46 5.67
C PRO A 105 -1.52 14.67 7.00
N ASN A 106 -2.75 15.21 6.98
CA ASN A 106 -3.58 15.40 8.18
C ASN A 106 -4.23 14.10 8.71
N GLY A 107 -3.95 12.95 8.08
CA GLY A 107 -4.46 11.63 8.47
C GLY A 107 -5.87 11.30 8.01
N LYS A 108 -6.55 12.21 7.28
CA LYS A 108 -7.85 11.91 6.65
C LYS A 108 -7.63 11.14 5.34
N ILE A 109 -8.59 10.28 4.99
CA ILE A 109 -8.57 9.57 3.72
C ILE A 109 -8.68 10.59 2.59
N GLN A 110 -7.86 10.43 1.57
CA GLN A 110 -7.86 11.18 0.32
C GLN A 110 -8.53 10.39 -0.79
N TYR A 111 -8.16 9.11 -0.93
CA TYR A 111 -8.71 8.20 -1.92
C TYR A 111 -9.07 6.87 -1.28
N TYR A 112 -10.23 6.36 -1.67
CA TYR A 112 -10.66 4.98 -1.44
C TYR A 112 -10.98 4.38 -2.80
N ILE A 113 -10.35 3.27 -3.16
CA ILE A 113 -10.46 2.70 -4.50
C ILE A 113 -10.44 1.17 -4.48
N VAL A 114 -10.99 0.55 -5.52
CA VAL A 114 -10.80 -0.87 -5.79
C VAL A 114 -9.83 -1.02 -6.96
N ALA A 115 -8.73 -1.74 -6.74
CA ALA A 115 -7.72 -1.94 -7.77
C ALA A 115 -8.17 -3.00 -8.79
N ALA A 116 -7.83 -2.77 -10.06
CA ALA A 116 -8.02 -3.72 -11.15
C ALA A 116 -6.70 -4.45 -11.54
N SER A 117 -5.58 -3.88 -11.11
CA SER A 117 -4.22 -4.36 -11.44
C SER A 117 -3.64 -5.22 -10.32
N ASP A 118 -2.74 -6.12 -10.69
CA ASP A 118 -2.01 -6.95 -9.73
C ASP A 118 -0.97 -6.16 -8.93
N ASP A 119 -0.34 -5.16 -9.56
CA ASP A 119 0.70 -4.35 -8.94
C ASP A 119 0.48 -2.84 -9.13
N MET A 120 1.35 -2.06 -8.49
CA MET A 120 1.32 -0.60 -8.50
C MET A 120 1.94 0.05 -9.75
N LYS A 121 2.68 -0.70 -10.59
CA LYS A 121 3.37 -0.11 -11.75
C LYS A 121 2.38 0.25 -12.84
N ASP A 122 1.44 -0.66 -13.11
CA ASP A 122 0.38 -0.48 -14.13
C ASP A 122 -0.99 -0.31 -13.47
N PHE A 123 -1.06 0.54 -12.44
CA PHE A 123 -2.20 0.62 -11.56
C PHE A 123 -3.44 1.17 -12.25
N LYS A 124 -4.54 0.43 -12.13
CA LYS A 124 -5.86 0.75 -12.66
C LYS A 124 -6.90 0.53 -11.58
N VAL A 125 -8.03 1.18 -11.75
CA VAL A 125 -9.16 1.10 -10.82
C VAL A 125 -10.39 0.56 -11.50
N LYS A 126 -11.21 -0.16 -10.73
CA LYS A 126 -12.49 -0.68 -11.17
C LYS A 126 -13.53 -0.52 -10.07
N ASP A 127 -14.78 -0.84 -10.37
CA ASP A 127 -15.91 -0.94 -9.45
C ASP A 127 -16.26 0.37 -8.71
N ARG A 128 -15.36 0.91 -7.87
CA ARG A 128 -15.62 2.10 -7.06
C ARG A 128 -14.38 2.94 -6.79
N ILE A 129 -14.57 4.26 -6.84
CA ILE A 129 -13.60 5.28 -6.43
C ILE A 129 -14.34 6.33 -5.61
N ILE A 130 -13.81 6.65 -4.43
CA ILE A 130 -14.29 7.75 -3.60
C ILE A 130 -13.13 8.70 -3.34
N THR A 131 -13.35 9.98 -3.62
CA THR A 131 -12.44 11.06 -3.26
C THR A 131 -13.00 11.87 -2.11
N TYR A 132 -12.13 12.42 -1.30
CA TYR A 132 -12.49 13.16 -0.10
C TYR A 132 -11.79 14.52 -0.09
N TYR A 133 -12.45 15.51 0.49
CA TYR A 133 -11.82 16.76 0.89
C TYR A 133 -10.91 16.54 2.09
N GLU A 134 -9.97 17.46 2.33
CA GLU A 134 -9.07 17.39 3.49
C GLU A 134 -9.81 17.41 4.83
N ASN A 135 -11.03 17.95 4.88
CA ASN A 135 -11.90 17.90 6.07
C ASN A 135 -12.52 16.52 6.32
N GLY A 136 -12.27 15.54 5.43
CA GLY A 136 -12.73 14.16 5.52
C GLY A 136 -14.13 13.91 4.96
N LYS A 137 -14.81 14.93 4.42
CA LYS A 137 -16.10 14.73 3.75
C LYS A 137 -15.90 14.23 2.32
N VAL A 138 -16.85 13.43 1.85
CA VAL A 138 -16.85 12.93 0.46
C VAL A 138 -16.91 14.11 -0.48
N LYS A 139 -16.00 14.14 -1.45
CA LYS A 139 -16.01 15.07 -2.58
C LYS A 139 -16.72 14.46 -3.77
N GLN A 140 -16.43 13.19 -4.06
CA GLN A 140 -17.01 12.47 -5.18
C GLN A 140 -17.05 10.98 -4.87
N ASP A 141 -18.16 10.31 -5.18
CA ASP A 141 -18.34 8.84 -5.09
C ASP A 141 -18.78 8.32 -6.44
N CYS A 142 -17.92 7.53 -7.08
CA CYS A 142 -18.10 7.03 -8.43
C CYS A 142 -18.14 5.51 -8.45
N ASN A 143 -19.08 4.95 -9.21
CA ASN A 143 -19.21 3.51 -9.43
C ASN A 143 -19.14 3.19 -10.92
N GLN A 144 -18.36 2.18 -11.26
CA GLN A 144 -18.24 1.71 -12.64
C GLN A 144 -19.53 1.01 -13.08
N GLN A 145 -19.96 1.30 -14.29
CA GLN A 145 -21.15 0.76 -14.92
C GLN A 145 -20.77 -0.43 -15.83
N ASN A 146 -21.74 -1.27 -16.18
CA ASN A 146 -21.52 -2.45 -17.03
C ASN A 146 -20.92 -2.12 -18.41
N ASN A 147 -21.17 -0.90 -18.92
CA ASN A 147 -20.63 -0.43 -20.19
C ASN A 147 -19.23 0.22 -20.06
N GLY A 148 -18.60 0.13 -18.89
CA GLY A 148 -17.27 0.70 -18.59
C GLY A 148 -17.29 2.18 -18.21
N SER A 149 -18.41 2.90 -18.38
CA SER A 149 -18.55 4.28 -17.90
C SER A 149 -18.62 4.36 -16.38
N TRP A 150 -18.48 5.56 -15.82
CA TRP A 150 -18.53 5.82 -14.38
C TRP A 150 -19.69 6.74 -14.04
N LEU A 151 -20.57 6.32 -13.14
CA LEU A 151 -21.60 7.18 -12.56
C LEU A 151 -21.06 7.80 -11.28
N CYS A 152 -20.98 9.13 -11.24
CA CYS A 152 -20.33 9.89 -10.19
C CYS A 152 -21.30 10.85 -9.51
N LYS A 153 -21.38 10.78 -8.17
CA LYS A 153 -22.10 11.75 -7.35
C LYS A 153 -21.13 12.74 -6.75
N ASN A 154 -21.35 14.03 -6.98
CA ASN A 154 -20.50 15.12 -6.51
C ASN A 154 -21.12 15.83 -5.30
N TYR A 155 -20.26 16.25 -4.36
CA TYR A 155 -20.66 16.90 -3.12
C TYR A 155 -19.77 18.10 -2.84
N ASP A 156 -20.29 19.12 -2.15
CA ASP A 156 -19.49 20.25 -1.69
C ASP A 156 -18.68 19.94 -0.42
N GLU A 157 -17.84 20.89 0.01
CA GLU A 157 -17.06 20.77 1.24
C GLU A 157 -17.90 20.66 2.52
N ASN A 158 -19.20 20.91 2.45
CA ASN A 158 -20.13 20.72 3.55
C ASN A 158 -20.77 19.32 3.54
N GLY A 159 -20.58 18.53 2.47
CA GLY A 159 -21.18 17.23 2.25
C GLY A 159 -22.58 17.32 1.61
N LYS A 160 -22.96 18.49 1.10
CA LYS A 160 -24.22 18.67 0.38
C LYS A 160 -24.07 18.13 -1.04
N PHE A 161 -25.04 17.32 -1.47
CA PHE A 161 -25.12 16.85 -2.85
C PHE A 161 -25.22 18.02 -3.83
N LEU A 162 -24.42 17.96 -4.89
CA LEU A 162 -24.38 18.97 -5.95
C LEU A 162 -25.08 18.43 -7.20
N ASP A 163 -24.53 17.37 -7.77
CA ASP A 163 -25.01 16.77 -9.01
C ASP A 163 -24.54 15.31 -9.16
N GLU A 164 -25.01 14.69 -10.24
CA GLU A 164 -24.59 13.37 -10.69
C GLU A 164 -24.25 13.43 -12.19
N GLU A 165 -23.16 12.76 -12.59
CA GLU A 165 -22.66 12.77 -13.96
C GLU A 165 -22.17 11.39 -14.40
N ILE A 166 -22.16 11.14 -15.72
CA ILE A 166 -21.60 9.93 -16.33
C ILE A 166 -20.29 10.29 -17.05
N ARG A 167 -19.21 9.57 -16.74
CA ARG A 167 -17.86 9.79 -17.32
C ARG A 167 -17.40 8.57 -18.12
N GLY A 168 -16.73 8.78 -19.25
CA GLY A 168 -16.21 7.71 -20.11
C GLY A 168 -14.82 7.17 -19.73
N ALA A 169 -14.13 7.87 -18.82
CA ALA A 169 -12.82 7.49 -18.30
C ALA A 169 -12.82 7.55 -16.77
N GLU A 170 -11.71 7.18 -16.14
CA GLU A 170 -11.58 7.26 -14.69
C GLU A 170 -11.87 8.71 -14.20
N PRO A 171 -12.72 8.87 -13.18
CA PRO A 171 -13.27 10.17 -12.80
C PRO A 171 -12.24 11.14 -12.26
N ILE A 172 -11.18 10.63 -11.64
CA ILE A 172 -10.14 11.44 -10.99
C ILE A 172 -9.01 11.82 -11.93
N SER A 173 -8.82 11.08 -13.03
CA SER A 173 -7.75 11.37 -13.98
C SER A 173 -8.10 12.54 -14.89
N ASN A 174 -9.40 12.83 -15.09
CA ASN A 174 -9.86 13.78 -16.12
C ASN A 174 -9.21 13.51 -17.50
N GLY A 175 -8.91 12.25 -17.82
CA GLY A 175 -8.22 11.85 -19.03
C GLY A 175 -6.69 11.86 -18.96
N ASP A 176 -6.09 12.28 -17.84
CA ASP A 176 -4.65 12.17 -17.60
C ASP A 176 -4.24 10.74 -17.26
N THR A 177 -3.66 10.05 -18.24
CA THR A 177 -3.19 8.67 -18.09
C THR A 177 -2.06 8.52 -17.08
N LYS A 178 -1.40 9.62 -16.66
CA LYS A 178 -0.31 9.62 -15.69
C LYS A 178 -0.73 10.04 -14.28
N PHE A 179 -2.02 10.28 -14.06
CA PHE A 179 -2.53 10.72 -12.76
C PHE A 179 -2.06 9.80 -11.62
N TRP A 180 -2.16 8.48 -11.82
CA TRP A 180 -1.72 7.48 -10.85
C TRP A 180 -0.20 7.42 -10.66
N GLU A 181 0.59 7.68 -11.71
CA GLU A 181 2.06 7.69 -11.60
C GLU A 181 2.50 8.64 -10.48
N ASN A 182 1.93 9.85 -10.40
CA ASN A 182 2.32 10.84 -9.39
C ASN A 182 1.98 10.43 -7.95
N ILE A 183 0.84 9.76 -7.76
CA ILE A 183 0.40 9.28 -6.45
C ILE A 183 1.23 8.06 -6.04
N LEU A 184 1.44 7.13 -6.97
CA LEU A 184 2.04 5.84 -6.70
C LEU A 184 3.56 5.89 -6.66
N ASN A 185 4.21 6.77 -7.42
CA ASN A 185 5.67 6.91 -7.41
C ASN A 185 6.18 7.20 -6.00
N GLN A 186 5.51 8.09 -5.26
CA GLN A 186 5.88 8.37 -3.88
C GLN A 186 5.75 7.12 -2.98
N VAL A 187 4.71 6.31 -3.17
CA VAL A 187 4.52 5.08 -2.38
C VAL A 187 5.54 4.00 -2.81
N LEU A 188 5.80 3.87 -4.10
CA LEU A 188 6.79 2.95 -4.68
C LEU A 188 8.22 3.28 -4.23
N GLU A 189 8.58 4.57 -4.21
CA GLU A 189 9.86 5.04 -3.67
C GLU A 189 10.05 4.60 -2.22
N VAL A 190 9.02 4.72 -1.39
CA VAL A 190 9.07 4.28 0.01
C VAL A 190 9.18 2.76 0.11
N LEU A 191 8.48 1.99 -0.74
CA LEU A 191 8.50 0.53 -0.73
C LEU A 191 9.77 -0.07 -1.35
N ALA A 192 10.43 0.64 -2.27
CA ALA A 192 11.69 0.22 -2.90
C ALA A 192 12.90 0.34 -1.97
N ASN A 193 12.84 1.27 -1.02
CA ASN A 193 13.86 1.47 0.02
C ASN A 193 13.97 0.29 1.01
#